data_AF-A0A2J7ZMR6-F1
#
_entry.id   AF-A0A2J7ZMR6-F1
#
_cell.length_a   1.000
_cell.length_b   1.000
_cell.length_c   1.000
_cell.angle_alpha   90.00
_cell.angle_beta   90.00
_cell.angle_gamma   90.00
#
_symmetry.space_group_name_H-M   'P 1'
#
loop_
_entity.id
_entity.type
_entity.pdbx_description
1 polymer ?
#
loop_
_entity_poly.entity_id
_entity_poly.type
_entity_poly.pdbx_seq_one_letter_code
_entity_poly.pdbx_strand_id
1 'polypeptide(L)'
;MSNVIQMSNVNPMTNVIAGAGDQVYKKLVYAIQNNNLQRFYPYERVVKLTQQISSVSLLELSNAFRITAEVAIDLYQLALYDIVILADDSGSMTTDSRIDELSAVVEKIAGVASRFDQDGMTLCFLNDAKVSSNLRAADVSSALQKVRFSGRTPIGSVLRQRILHPMVIKKMSHGQLQKPVLVITLTDGEPDSKDDLVKTLQEAKDFNLSTGSTCAAFEFAQIGTDPTAQRFLNELDVHPSIGNIVDVTSSFELEEEEYAKAGATLTPHMWILKLMLGAIDPQYDSADEVR
;
A
#
# COMPACT_ATOMS: atom_id res chain seq x y z
N MET A 1 21.84 -50.55 -19.95
CA MET A 1 20.82 -49.51 -20.21
C MET A 1 20.58 -48.75 -18.93
N SER A 2 21.11 -47.54 -18.84
CA SER A 2 20.71 -46.51 -17.85
C SER A 2 21.32 -45.21 -18.37
N ASN A 3 20.53 -44.48 -19.16
CA ASN A 3 20.92 -43.17 -19.67
C ASN A 3 20.79 -42.16 -18.53
N VAL A 4 21.94 -41.73 -18.02
CA VAL A 4 22.07 -40.50 -17.24
C VAL A 4 22.08 -39.36 -18.25
N ILE A 5 20.97 -38.62 -18.35
CA ILE A 5 20.93 -37.36 -19.08
C ILE A 5 21.55 -36.31 -18.16
N GLN A 6 22.77 -35.91 -18.46
CA GLN A 6 23.35 -34.65 -17.99
C GLN A 6 22.41 -33.51 -18.40
N MET A 7 21.74 -32.89 -17.44
CA MET A 7 21.17 -31.56 -17.62
C MET A 7 22.27 -30.53 -17.39
N SER A 8 23.12 -30.35 -18.40
CA SER A 8 23.77 -29.07 -18.64
C SER A 8 22.71 -28.14 -19.25
N ASN A 9 22.10 -27.28 -18.43
CA ASN A 9 21.40 -26.10 -18.94
C ASN A 9 21.77 -24.93 -18.03
N VAL A 10 22.79 -24.20 -18.47
CA VAL A 10 23.03 -22.82 -18.06
C VAL A 10 21.73 -22.07 -18.37
N ASN A 11 21.07 -21.62 -17.32
CA ASN A 11 19.83 -20.86 -17.44
C ASN A 11 20.10 -19.59 -18.27
N PRO A 12 19.26 -19.22 -19.24
CA PRO A 12 19.33 -17.91 -19.89
C PRO A 12 19.08 -16.75 -18.89
N MET A 13 18.68 -17.08 -17.66
CA MET A 13 18.13 -16.20 -16.61
C MET A 13 19.07 -15.10 -16.08
N THR A 14 20.39 -15.17 -16.24
CA THR A 14 21.32 -14.24 -15.57
C THR A 14 21.92 -13.16 -16.46
N ASN A 15 21.73 -13.20 -17.78
CA ASN A 15 22.44 -12.28 -18.69
C ASN A 15 21.67 -11.03 -19.12
N VAL A 16 20.40 -10.87 -18.72
CA VAL A 16 19.57 -9.73 -19.17
C VAL A 16 19.56 -8.59 -18.15
N ILE A 17 19.89 -8.85 -16.88
CA ILE A 17 19.84 -7.88 -15.81
C ILE A 17 21.06 -8.10 -14.90
N ALA A 18 22.10 -7.28 -15.06
CA ALA A 18 23.33 -7.39 -14.27
C ALA A 18 23.38 -6.32 -13.16
N GLY A 19 23.95 -6.65 -12.00
CA GLY A 19 24.16 -5.72 -10.88
C GLY A 19 22.89 -5.46 -10.05
N ALA A 20 22.66 -4.20 -9.66
CA ALA A 20 21.49 -3.80 -8.84
C ALA A 20 20.14 -4.21 -9.46
N GLY A 21 20.05 -4.24 -10.80
CA GLY A 21 18.85 -4.69 -11.48
C GLY A 21 18.50 -6.16 -11.20
N ASP A 22 19.48 -7.03 -10.95
CA ASP A 22 19.24 -8.45 -10.62
C ASP A 22 18.54 -8.58 -9.26
N GLN A 23 18.95 -7.76 -8.28
CA GLN A 23 18.32 -7.74 -6.96
C GLN A 23 16.88 -7.20 -7.04
N VAL A 24 16.68 -6.12 -7.80
CA VAL A 24 15.33 -5.55 -8.03
C VAL A 24 14.43 -6.57 -8.73
N TYR A 25 14.92 -7.23 -9.77
CA TYR A 25 14.17 -8.29 -10.47
C TYR A 25 13.73 -9.39 -9.51
N LYS A 26 14.65 -9.89 -8.68
CA LYS A 26 14.36 -10.92 -7.67
C LYS A 26 13.32 -10.46 -6.67
N LYS A 27 13.40 -9.21 -6.19
CA LYS A 27 12.41 -8.65 -5.26
C LYS A 27 11.02 -8.53 -5.91
N LEU A 28 10.95 -8.07 -7.17
CA LEU A 28 9.68 -8.01 -7.89
C LEU A 28 9.08 -9.40 -8.13
N VAL A 29 9.89 -10.38 -8.54
CA VAL A 29 9.42 -11.76 -8.75
C VAL A 29 8.89 -12.37 -7.45
N TYR A 30 9.60 -12.16 -6.33
CA TYR A 30 9.15 -12.57 -5.00
C TYR A 30 7.79 -11.95 -4.67
N ALA A 31 7.64 -10.63 -4.82
CA ALA A 31 6.41 -9.91 -4.53
C ALA A 31 5.24 -10.38 -5.39
N ILE A 32 5.48 -10.60 -6.69
CA ILE A 32 4.47 -11.11 -7.63
C ILE A 32 3.97 -12.50 -7.23
N GLN A 33 4.87 -13.36 -6.76
CA GLN A 33 4.52 -14.72 -6.33
C GLN A 33 3.72 -14.69 -5.03
N ASN A 34 4.21 -13.98 -4.01
CA ASN A 34 3.56 -13.90 -2.71
C ASN A 34 2.17 -13.26 -2.78
N ASN A 35 2.01 -12.22 -3.60
CA ASN A 35 0.75 -11.49 -3.69
C ASN A 35 -0.18 -11.98 -4.81
N ASN A 36 0.14 -13.08 -5.49
CA ASN A 36 -0.66 -13.65 -6.58
C ASN A 36 -0.96 -12.64 -7.72
N LEU A 37 0.09 -11.99 -8.25
CA LEU A 37 0.01 -10.93 -9.27
C LEU A 37 0.43 -11.37 -10.69
N GLN A 38 0.63 -12.67 -10.92
CA GLN A 38 1.16 -13.22 -12.17
C GLN A 38 0.30 -12.83 -13.38
N ARG A 39 -1.01 -12.64 -13.16
CA ARG A 39 -1.94 -12.16 -14.19
C ARG A 39 -1.57 -10.77 -14.73
N PHE A 40 -1.14 -9.87 -13.86
CA PHE A 40 -0.77 -8.50 -14.23
C PHE A 40 0.65 -8.44 -14.80
N TYR A 41 1.53 -9.33 -14.34
CA TYR A 41 2.96 -9.27 -14.60
C TYR A 41 3.48 -10.56 -15.26
N PRO A 42 3.16 -10.79 -16.55
CA PRO A 42 3.85 -11.82 -17.31
C PRO A 42 5.34 -11.47 -17.44
N TYR A 43 6.18 -12.48 -17.70
CA TYR A 43 7.63 -12.36 -17.70
C TYR A 43 8.16 -11.11 -18.43
N GLU A 44 7.71 -10.85 -19.66
CA GLU A 44 8.17 -9.71 -20.46
C GLU A 44 7.87 -8.36 -19.78
N ARG A 45 6.72 -8.26 -19.11
CA ARG A 45 6.34 -7.06 -18.37
C ARG A 45 7.21 -6.87 -17.13
N VAL A 46 7.56 -7.94 -16.42
CA VAL A 46 8.47 -7.88 -15.26
C VAL A 46 9.85 -7.39 -15.68
N VAL A 47 10.40 -7.95 -16.77
CA VAL A 47 11.72 -7.52 -17.29
C VAL A 47 11.69 -6.06 -17.69
N LYS A 48 10.65 -5.65 -18.44
CA LYS A 48 10.47 -4.25 -18.84
C LYS A 48 10.34 -3.32 -17.64
N LEU A 49 9.51 -3.68 -16.66
CA LEU A 49 9.33 -2.89 -15.44
C LEU A 49 10.66 -2.76 -14.69
N THR A 50 11.39 -3.86 -14.51
CA THR A 50 12.70 -3.85 -13.86
C THR A 50 13.66 -2.89 -14.55
N GLN A 51 13.74 -2.92 -15.88
CA GLN A 51 14.58 -1.99 -16.64
C GLN A 51 14.13 -0.53 -16.46
N GLN A 52 12.82 -0.26 -16.48
CA GLN A 52 12.27 1.09 -16.30
C GLN A 52 12.63 1.68 -14.92
N ILE A 53 12.48 0.88 -13.86
CA ILE A 53 12.71 1.34 -12.47
C ILE A 53 14.16 1.17 -12.00
N SER A 54 15.01 0.47 -12.76
CA SER A 54 16.45 0.36 -12.46
C SER A 54 17.21 1.69 -12.47
N SER A 55 16.62 2.72 -13.07
CA SER A 55 17.13 4.10 -13.04
C SER A 55 16.96 4.76 -11.67
N VAL A 56 16.03 4.28 -10.85
CA VAL A 56 15.88 4.72 -9.47
C VAL A 56 17.09 4.18 -8.70
N SER A 57 17.86 5.08 -8.09
CA SER A 57 19.08 4.73 -7.38
C SER A 57 18.78 4.21 -5.97
N LEU A 58 19.17 2.96 -5.69
CA LEU A 58 19.10 2.37 -4.34
C LEU A 58 19.82 3.23 -3.30
N LEU A 59 20.96 3.82 -3.67
CA LEU A 59 21.72 4.70 -2.79
C LEU A 59 20.96 5.99 -2.50
N GLU A 60 20.31 6.59 -3.50
CA GLU A 60 19.50 7.79 -3.30
C GLU A 60 18.27 7.50 -2.44
N LEU A 61 17.62 6.36 -2.63
CA LEU A 61 16.51 5.92 -1.78
C LEU A 61 16.97 5.70 -0.34
N SER A 62 18.05 4.94 -0.15
CA SER A 62 18.66 4.68 1.15
C SER A 62 18.98 5.98 1.90
N ASN A 63 19.58 6.95 1.21
CA ASN A 63 19.90 8.26 1.80
C ASN A 63 18.65 9.11 2.06
N ALA A 64 17.69 9.13 1.14
CA ALA A 64 16.47 9.93 1.27
C ALA A 64 15.61 9.47 2.45
N PHE A 65 15.49 8.16 2.64
CA PHE A 65 14.68 7.57 3.71
C PHE A 65 15.50 7.23 4.96
N ARG A 66 16.82 7.44 4.94
CA ARG A 66 17.75 7.10 6.04
C ARG A 66 17.64 5.62 6.47
N ILE A 67 17.53 4.74 5.49
CA ILE A 67 17.40 3.28 5.64
C ILE A 67 18.56 2.58 4.94
N THR A 68 18.80 1.31 5.23
CA THR A 68 19.83 0.54 4.52
C THR A 68 19.41 0.22 3.09
N ALA A 69 20.36 -0.16 2.23
CA ALA A 69 20.05 -0.54 0.85
C ALA A 69 19.16 -1.80 0.80
N GLU A 70 19.32 -2.71 1.76
CA GLU A 70 18.50 -3.91 1.92
C GLU A 70 17.05 -3.59 2.21
N VAL A 71 16.76 -2.54 2.98
CA VAL A 71 15.38 -2.09 3.23
C VAL A 71 14.86 -1.26 2.05
N ALA A 72 15.72 -0.41 1.45
CA ALA A 72 15.35 0.43 0.32
C ALA A 72 14.92 -0.38 -0.91
N ILE A 73 15.38 -1.63 -1.06
CA ILE A 73 14.97 -2.49 -2.17
C ILE A 73 13.50 -2.89 -2.09
N ASP A 74 12.92 -2.93 -0.89
CA ASP A 74 11.54 -3.38 -0.68
C ASP A 74 10.53 -2.37 -1.26
N LEU A 75 10.90 -1.09 -1.30
CA LEU A 75 10.13 -0.03 -1.92
C LEU A 75 9.85 -0.25 -3.42
N TYR A 76 10.67 -1.04 -4.12
CA TYR A 76 10.45 -1.33 -5.54
C TYR A 76 9.16 -2.11 -5.78
N GLN A 77 8.63 -2.80 -4.77
CA GLN A 77 7.35 -3.50 -4.84
C GLN A 77 6.19 -2.55 -5.13
N LEU A 78 6.28 -1.28 -4.70
CA LEU A 78 5.27 -0.27 -4.97
C LEU A 78 5.05 -0.03 -6.47
N ALA A 79 6.08 -0.30 -7.31
CA ALA A 79 5.95 -0.20 -8.76
C ALA A 79 4.96 -1.23 -9.36
N LEU A 80 4.57 -2.25 -8.58
CA LEU A 80 3.60 -3.26 -8.96
C LEU A 80 2.15 -2.81 -8.75
N TYR A 81 1.91 -1.65 -8.14
CA TYR A 81 0.57 -1.21 -7.75
C TYR A 81 0.27 0.20 -8.25
N ASP A 82 -1.01 0.48 -8.49
CA ASP A 82 -1.52 1.86 -8.52
C ASP A 82 -1.95 2.22 -7.09
N ILE A 83 -1.44 3.34 -6.55
CA ILE A 83 -1.71 3.75 -5.16
C ILE A 83 -2.92 4.67 -5.11
N VAL A 84 -3.90 4.32 -4.28
CA VAL A 84 -5.09 5.12 -4.01
C VAL A 84 -5.20 5.39 -2.51
N ILE A 85 -5.21 6.65 -2.13
CA ILE A 85 -5.44 7.07 -0.74
C ILE A 85 -6.93 7.38 -0.57
N LEU A 86 -7.52 6.84 0.49
CA LEU A 86 -8.83 7.25 1.01
C LEU A 86 -8.61 8.01 2.32
N ALA A 87 -8.65 9.33 2.26
CA ALA A 87 -8.43 10.20 3.40
C ALA A 87 -9.75 10.52 4.13
N ASP A 88 -9.73 10.43 5.45
CA ASP A 88 -10.81 10.89 6.30
C ASP A 88 -10.86 12.42 6.35
N ASP A 89 -12.00 12.96 5.93
CA ASP A 89 -12.34 14.38 6.00
C ASP A 89 -13.60 14.62 6.85
N SER A 90 -13.89 13.72 7.78
CA SER A 90 -15.01 13.83 8.71
C SER A 90 -14.80 14.96 9.74
N GLY A 91 -15.83 15.23 10.55
CA GLY A 91 -15.76 16.27 11.59
C GLY A 91 -14.74 15.99 12.69
N SER A 92 -14.47 14.72 13.04
CA SER A 92 -13.54 14.34 14.12
C SER A 92 -12.11 14.79 13.83
N MET A 93 -11.73 14.80 12.55
CA MET A 93 -10.41 15.23 12.07
C MET A 93 -10.09 16.69 12.40
N THR A 94 -11.09 17.53 12.70
CA THR A 94 -10.85 18.93 13.10
C THR A 94 -10.26 19.09 14.51
N THR A 95 -10.07 17.98 15.23
CA THR A 95 -9.50 17.94 16.57
C THR A 95 -7.97 17.92 16.51
N ASP A 96 -7.32 18.70 17.38
CA ASP A 96 -5.87 18.77 17.53
C ASP A 96 -5.12 19.01 16.20
N SER A 97 -4.06 18.25 15.93
CA SER A 97 -3.20 18.36 14.75
C SER A 97 -3.49 17.29 13.68
N ARG A 98 -4.64 16.62 13.72
CA ARG A 98 -4.95 15.46 12.85
C ARG A 98 -4.93 15.81 11.36
N ILE A 99 -5.36 17.02 10.98
CA ILE A 99 -5.31 17.47 9.59
C ILE A 99 -3.86 17.68 9.13
N ASP A 100 -3.02 18.27 9.98
CA ASP A 100 -1.61 18.50 9.68
C ASP A 100 -0.85 17.17 9.59
N GLU A 101 -1.17 16.23 10.48
CA GLU A 101 -0.64 14.87 10.48
C GLU A 101 -1.04 14.13 9.20
N LEU A 102 -2.34 14.11 8.86
CA LEU A 102 -2.85 13.56 7.59
C LEU A 102 -2.09 14.16 6.39
N SER A 103 -1.92 15.48 6.35
CA SER A 103 -1.18 16.15 5.27
C SER A 103 0.26 15.67 5.18
N ALA A 104 0.96 15.60 6.31
CA ALA A 104 2.34 15.15 6.37
C ALA A 104 2.48 13.68 5.93
N VAL A 105 1.54 12.81 6.29
CA VAL A 105 1.52 11.41 5.88
C VAL A 105 1.30 11.30 4.37
N VAL A 106 0.28 11.96 3.83
CA VAL A 106 -0.02 11.93 2.38
C VAL A 106 1.15 12.49 1.56
N GLU A 107 1.79 13.57 2.02
CA GLU A 107 2.99 14.14 1.38
C GLU A 107 4.16 13.14 1.33
N LYS A 108 4.41 12.41 2.41
CA LYS A 108 5.46 11.38 2.47
C LYS A 108 5.15 10.21 1.53
N ILE A 109 3.92 9.69 1.55
CA ILE A 109 3.48 8.61 0.62
C ILE A 109 3.64 9.10 -0.82
N ALA A 110 3.25 10.33 -1.13
CA ALA A 110 3.39 10.90 -2.48
C ALA A 110 4.86 11.06 -2.90
N GLY A 111 5.72 11.44 -1.95
CA GLY A 111 7.17 11.50 -2.15
C GLY A 111 7.77 10.14 -2.52
N VAL A 112 7.40 9.08 -1.80
CA VAL A 112 7.83 7.71 -2.09
C VAL A 112 7.26 7.23 -3.42
N ALA A 113 5.93 7.31 -3.58
CA ALA A 113 5.21 6.82 -4.76
C ALA A 113 5.76 7.45 -6.05
N SER A 114 6.08 8.75 -6.04
CA SER A 114 6.61 9.47 -7.20
C SER A 114 7.96 8.94 -7.74
N ARG A 115 8.69 8.12 -6.95
CA ARG A 115 9.93 7.47 -7.40
C ARG A 115 9.67 6.24 -8.27
N PHE A 116 8.52 5.59 -8.10
CA PHE A 116 8.21 4.30 -8.71
C PHE A 116 7.05 4.36 -9.70
N ASP A 117 6.06 5.22 -9.40
CA ASP A 117 4.87 5.40 -10.21
C ASP A 117 4.98 6.67 -11.06
N GLN A 118 4.97 6.48 -12.39
CA GLN A 118 5.10 7.58 -13.34
C GLN A 118 3.79 8.39 -13.46
N ASP A 119 2.67 7.75 -13.11
CA ASP A 119 1.33 8.26 -13.34
C ASP A 119 0.86 9.08 -12.12
N GLY A 120 1.40 8.78 -10.93
CA GLY A 120 1.09 9.44 -9.66
C GLY A 120 -0.08 8.78 -8.93
N MET A 121 -0.23 9.09 -7.64
CA MET A 121 -1.29 8.48 -6.82
C MET A 121 -2.66 9.13 -7.06
N THR A 122 -3.71 8.45 -6.63
CA THR A 122 -5.06 9.03 -6.56
C THR A 122 -5.43 9.31 -5.11
N LEU A 123 -5.95 10.51 -4.83
CA LEU A 123 -6.48 10.90 -3.52
C LEU A 123 -7.99 11.05 -3.59
N CYS A 124 -8.69 10.28 -2.77
CA CYS A 124 -10.12 10.32 -2.51
C CYS A 124 -10.38 10.74 -1.07
N PHE A 125 -11.56 11.28 -0.81
CA PHE A 125 -12.03 11.63 0.53
C PHE A 125 -13.33 10.91 0.87
N LEU A 126 -13.66 10.81 2.16
CA LEU A 126 -14.91 10.22 2.62
C LEU A 126 -16.11 11.07 2.21
N ASN A 127 -16.06 12.38 2.45
CA ASN A 127 -17.17 13.31 2.31
C ASN A 127 -17.01 14.19 1.06
N ASP A 128 -15.81 14.70 0.74
CA ASP A 128 -15.57 15.49 -0.46
C ASP A 128 -15.75 14.64 -1.74
N ALA A 129 -16.53 15.15 -2.69
CA ALA A 129 -16.79 14.47 -3.94
C ALA A 129 -15.57 14.39 -4.86
N LYS A 130 -14.59 15.28 -4.66
CA LYS A 130 -13.42 15.43 -5.52
C LYS A 130 -12.49 14.23 -5.44
N VAL A 131 -12.12 13.73 -6.61
CA VAL A 131 -11.06 12.74 -6.79
C VAL A 131 -9.89 13.45 -7.46
N SER A 132 -8.72 13.42 -6.82
CA SER A 132 -7.50 14.03 -7.36
C SER A 132 -6.56 12.93 -7.85
N SER A 133 -6.54 12.70 -9.16
CA SER A 133 -5.65 11.72 -9.78
C SER A 133 -4.32 12.34 -10.22
N ASN A 134 -3.31 11.49 -10.41
CA ASN A 134 -1.95 11.87 -10.81
C ASN A 134 -1.28 12.86 -9.83
N LEU A 135 -1.62 12.73 -8.54
CA LEU A 135 -1.16 13.61 -7.49
C LEU A 135 0.32 13.32 -7.18
N ARG A 136 1.14 14.38 -7.11
CA ARG A 136 2.52 14.32 -6.64
C ARG A 136 2.65 15.03 -5.30
N ALA A 137 3.77 14.81 -4.61
CA ALA A 137 4.02 15.40 -3.29
C ALA A 137 3.79 16.93 -3.23
N ALA A 138 4.22 17.66 -4.27
CA ALA A 138 4.05 19.11 -4.35
C ALA A 138 2.58 19.57 -4.46
N ASP A 139 1.68 18.71 -4.92
CA ASP A 139 0.28 19.03 -5.15
C ASP A 139 -0.60 18.73 -3.91
N VAL A 140 -0.11 17.92 -2.96
CA VAL A 140 -0.86 17.39 -1.81
C VAL A 140 -1.39 18.51 -0.93
N SER A 141 -0.53 19.42 -0.45
CA SER A 141 -0.94 20.53 0.41
C SER A 141 -2.05 21.37 -0.23
N SER A 142 -1.93 21.66 -1.53
CA SER A 142 -2.94 22.40 -2.29
C SER A 142 -4.24 21.62 -2.52
N ALA A 143 -4.17 20.28 -2.54
CA ALA A 143 -5.34 19.42 -2.64
C ALA A 143 -6.12 19.42 -1.31
N LEU A 144 -5.42 19.27 -0.19
CA LEU A 144 -6.00 19.23 1.16
C LEU A 144 -6.56 20.56 1.63
N GLN A 145 -5.88 21.69 1.36
CA GLN A 145 -6.36 23.04 1.73
C GLN A 145 -7.74 23.40 1.17
N LYS A 146 -8.18 22.72 0.09
CA LYS A 146 -9.47 22.96 -0.56
C LYS A 146 -10.60 22.10 0.02
N VAL A 147 -10.28 21.15 0.89
CA VAL A 147 -11.24 20.20 1.47
C VAL A 147 -11.83 20.79 2.74
N ARG A 148 -13.14 20.59 2.92
CA ARG A 148 -13.82 20.96 4.15
C ARG A 148 -13.98 19.74 5.03
N PHE A 149 -13.20 19.68 6.10
CA PHE A 149 -13.29 18.64 7.12
C PHE A 149 -14.60 18.75 7.90
N SER A 150 -15.56 17.90 7.55
CA SER A 150 -16.91 17.86 8.10
C SER A 150 -17.64 16.61 7.61
N GLY A 151 -18.71 16.23 8.32
CA GLY A 151 -19.54 15.10 7.92
C GLY A 151 -19.23 13.87 8.75
N ARG A 152 -19.50 12.70 8.18
CA ARG A 152 -19.46 11.43 8.89
C ARG A 152 -18.27 10.58 8.43
N THR A 153 -18.17 9.35 8.93
CA THR A 153 -17.05 8.43 8.63
C THR A 153 -17.54 7.19 7.85
N PRO A 154 -18.13 7.33 6.65
CA PRO A 154 -18.78 6.23 5.91
C PRO A 154 -17.79 5.35 5.13
N ILE A 155 -16.68 4.93 5.76
CA ILE A 155 -15.52 4.26 5.13
C ILE A 155 -15.96 3.12 4.21
N GLY A 156 -16.73 2.15 4.72
CA GLY A 156 -17.11 0.96 3.95
C GLY A 156 -17.88 1.27 2.67
N SER A 157 -18.88 2.14 2.74
CA SER A 157 -19.70 2.51 1.57
C SER A 157 -18.92 3.34 0.56
N VAL A 158 -18.06 4.26 1.03
CA VAL A 158 -17.26 5.13 0.16
C VAL A 158 -16.13 4.37 -0.51
N LEU A 159 -15.42 3.52 0.23
CA LEU A 159 -14.41 2.59 -0.30
C LEU A 159 -15.01 1.79 -1.46
N ARG A 160 -16.23 1.27 -1.28
CA ARG A 160 -16.94 0.53 -2.32
C ARG A 160 -17.24 1.37 -3.54
N GLN A 161 -17.90 2.52 -3.34
CA GLN A 161 -18.47 3.34 -4.42
C GLN A 161 -17.42 4.15 -5.19
N ARG A 162 -16.36 4.60 -4.52
CA ARG A 162 -15.33 5.47 -5.13
C ARG A 162 -14.11 4.71 -5.61
N ILE A 163 -13.78 3.58 -4.98
CA ILE A 163 -12.52 2.88 -5.24
C ILE A 163 -12.79 1.48 -5.78
N LEU A 164 -13.27 0.56 -4.94
CA LEU A 164 -13.40 -0.86 -5.29
C LEU A 164 -14.19 -1.05 -6.59
N HIS A 165 -15.39 -0.48 -6.69
CA HIS A 165 -16.23 -0.69 -7.85
C HIS A 165 -15.71 0.02 -9.12
N PRO A 166 -15.49 1.34 -9.15
CA PRO A 166 -15.10 2.03 -10.38
C PRO A 166 -13.63 1.82 -10.76
N MET A 167 -12.72 1.68 -9.80
CA MET A 167 -11.27 1.61 -10.06
C MET A 167 -10.76 0.18 -10.17
N VAL A 168 -11.40 -0.80 -9.52
CA VAL A 168 -10.95 -2.21 -9.53
C VAL A 168 -11.92 -3.09 -10.33
N ILE A 169 -13.13 -3.32 -9.82
CA ILE A 169 -14.09 -4.29 -10.40
C ILE A 169 -14.46 -3.91 -11.83
N LYS A 170 -14.86 -2.65 -12.04
CA LYS A 170 -15.26 -2.16 -13.36
C LYS A 170 -14.09 -2.21 -14.33
N LYS A 171 -12.90 -1.71 -13.95
CA LYS A 171 -11.73 -1.73 -14.83
C LYS A 171 -11.32 -3.17 -15.18
N MET A 172 -11.30 -4.08 -14.21
CA MET A 172 -10.94 -5.48 -14.42
C MET A 172 -11.93 -6.18 -15.36
N SER A 173 -13.23 -5.98 -15.15
CA SER A 173 -14.30 -6.56 -15.99
C SER A 173 -14.24 -6.08 -17.45
N HIS A 174 -13.68 -4.89 -17.70
CA HIS A 174 -13.50 -4.34 -19.04
C HIS A 174 -12.08 -4.55 -19.61
N GLY A 175 -11.20 -5.30 -18.91
CA GLY A 175 -9.81 -5.50 -19.33
C GLY A 175 -8.94 -4.24 -19.27
N GLN A 176 -9.33 -3.26 -18.47
CA GLN A 176 -8.68 -1.95 -18.33
C GLN A 176 -7.82 -1.83 -17.06
N LEU A 177 -7.88 -2.79 -16.13
CA LEU A 177 -7.07 -2.79 -14.93
C LEU A 177 -5.64 -3.25 -15.27
N GLN A 178 -4.70 -2.30 -15.38
CA GLN A 178 -3.33 -2.59 -15.81
C GLN A 178 -2.42 -3.00 -14.65
N LYS A 179 -2.61 -2.45 -13.45
CA LYS A 179 -1.94 -2.87 -12.22
C LYS A 179 -3.00 -3.17 -11.15
N PRO A 180 -2.72 -4.03 -10.17
CA PRO A 180 -3.51 -4.09 -8.94
C PRO A 180 -3.51 -2.74 -8.22
N VAL A 181 -4.51 -2.51 -7.37
CA VAL A 181 -4.64 -1.26 -6.61
C VAL A 181 -4.22 -1.48 -5.15
N LEU A 182 -3.30 -0.68 -4.64
CA LEU A 182 -3.03 -0.58 -3.21
C LEU A 182 -3.87 0.56 -2.64
N VAL A 183 -4.84 0.24 -1.80
CA VAL A 183 -5.72 1.22 -1.17
C VAL A 183 -5.25 1.50 0.25
N ILE A 184 -4.82 2.73 0.52
CA ILE A 184 -4.39 3.17 1.85
C ILE A 184 -5.47 4.08 2.43
N THR A 185 -6.15 3.63 3.46
CA THR A 185 -7.19 4.40 4.16
C THR A 185 -6.58 5.07 5.40
N LEU A 186 -6.66 6.39 5.49
CA LEU A 186 -6.14 7.18 6.61
C LEU A 186 -7.31 7.75 7.41
N THR A 187 -7.47 7.38 8.67
CA THR A 187 -8.63 7.78 9.51
C THR A 187 -8.27 7.97 10.98
N ASP A 188 -8.99 8.86 11.66
CA ASP A 188 -8.86 9.10 13.11
C ASP A 188 -9.94 8.43 13.94
N GLY A 189 -10.78 7.59 13.33
CA GLY A 189 -12.01 7.12 13.95
C GLY A 189 -12.54 5.78 13.42
N GLU A 190 -13.58 5.30 14.10
CA GLU A 190 -14.34 4.13 13.69
C GLU A 190 -15.30 4.48 12.53
N PRO A 191 -15.52 3.58 11.55
CA PRO A 191 -16.54 3.79 10.53
C PRO A 191 -17.93 3.92 11.13
N ASP A 192 -18.79 4.69 10.47
CA ASP A 192 -20.23 4.79 10.79
C ASP A 192 -20.93 3.42 10.85
N SER A 193 -20.42 2.45 10.08
CA SER A 193 -20.97 1.11 9.94
C SER A 193 -19.82 0.12 9.71
N LYS A 194 -19.41 -0.60 10.77
CA LYS A 194 -18.44 -1.70 10.66
C LYS A 194 -18.92 -2.78 9.67
N ASP A 195 -20.21 -3.09 9.70
CA ASP A 195 -20.82 -4.09 8.81
C ASP A 195 -20.65 -3.75 7.33
N ASP A 196 -20.80 -2.48 6.96
CA ASP A 196 -20.64 -2.07 5.56
C ASP A 196 -19.18 -2.15 5.12
N LEU A 197 -18.24 -1.85 6.02
CA LEU A 197 -16.82 -2.04 5.74
C LEU A 197 -16.47 -3.52 5.55
N VAL A 198 -16.91 -4.38 6.47
CA VAL A 198 -16.69 -5.82 6.38
C VAL A 198 -17.29 -6.38 5.09
N LYS A 199 -18.52 -5.99 4.73
CA LYS A 199 -19.15 -6.41 3.45
C LYS A 199 -18.35 -5.96 2.23
N THR A 200 -17.87 -4.73 2.21
CA THR A 200 -17.05 -4.21 1.10
C THR A 200 -15.73 -4.96 0.96
N LEU A 201 -15.05 -5.24 2.07
CA LEU A 201 -13.80 -6.00 2.06
C LEU A 201 -14.04 -7.47 1.68
N GLN A 202 -15.14 -8.06 2.15
CA GLN A 202 -15.56 -9.41 1.74
C GLN A 202 -15.84 -9.48 0.23
N GLU A 203 -16.52 -8.47 -0.34
CA GLU A 203 -16.72 -8.35 -1.79
C GLU A 203 -15.39 -8.26 -2.54
N ALA A 204 -14.41 -7.49 -2.03
CA ALA A 204 -13.08 -7.41 -2.63
C ALA A 204 -12.34 -8.75 -2.57
N LYS A 205 -12.41 -9.45 -1.43
CA LYS A 205 -11.84 -10.79 -1.25
C LYS A 205 -12.44 -11.79 -2.23
N ASP A 206 -13.76 -11.85 -2.32
CA ASP A 206 -14.48 -12.74 -3.23
C ASP A 206 -14.16 -12.40 -4.69
N PHE A 207 -14.01 -11.11 -5.01
CA PHE A 207 -13.60 -10.67 -6.33
C PHE A 207 -12.17 -11.14 -6.69
N ASN A 208 -11.19 -10.97 -5.79
CA ASN A 208 -9.83 -11.47 -5.96
C ASN A 208 -9.79 -13.00 -6.19
N LEU A 209 -10.62 -13.75 -5.45
CA LEU A 209 -10.76 -15.19 -5.64
C LEU A 209 -11.36 -15.52 -7.01
N SER A 210 -12.39 -14.79 -7.44
CA SER A 210 -13.06 -15.02 -8.72
C SER A 210 -12.18 -14.73 -9.95
N THR A 211 -11.26 -13.76 -9.83
CA THR A 211 -10.32 -13.40 -10.91
C THR A 211 -9.07 -14.28 -10.89
N GLY A 212 -8.85 -15.02 -9.80
CA GLY A 212 -7.64 -15.81 -9.55
C GLY A 212 -6.39 -14.96 -9.33
N SER A 213 -6.53 -13.66 -9.02
CA SER A 213 -5.41 -12.73 -8.83
C SER A 213 -5.80 -11.60 -7.89
N THR A 214 -4.86 -11.14 -7.07
CA THR A 214 -5.08 -9.98 -6.19
C THR A 214 -5.25 -8.72 -7.04
N CYS A 215 -6.46 -8.19 -7.12
CA CYS A 215 -6.79 -6.98 -7.86
C CYS A 215 -6.73 -5.73 -6.97
N ALA A 216 -6.91 -5.90 -5.66
CA ALA A 216 -6.72 -4.88 -4.66
C ALA A 216 -6.15 -5.44 -3.35
N ALA A 217 -5.29 -4.65 -2.71
CA ALA A 217 -4.78 -4.83 -1.35
C ALA A 217 -5.18 -3.61 -0.51
N PHE A 218 -5.40 -3.80 0.80
CA PHE A 218 -5.98 -2.78 1.67
C PHE A 218 -5.11 -2.55 2.90
N GLU A 219 -4.74 -1.30 3.10
CA GLU A 219 -4.00 -0.81 4.26
C GLU A 219 -4.90 0.20 5.01
N PHE A 220 -4.95 0.11 6.33
CA PHE A 220 -5.61 1.10 7.17
C PHE A 220 -4.62 1.69 8.17
N ALA A 221 -4.49 3.01 8.14
CA ALA A 221 -3.61 3.73 9.05
C ALA A 221 -4.40 4.65 9.97
N GLN A 222 -4.00 4.63 11.23
CA GLN A 222 -4.53 5.57 12.20
C GLN A 222 -3.87 6.94 12.07
N ILE A 223 -4.69 7.99 12.09
CA ILE A 223 -4.26 9.38 12.29
C ILE A 223 -4.62 9.82 13.70
N GLY A 224 -3.65 10.36 14.44
CA GLY A 224 -3.79 10.69 15.84
C GLY A 224 -3.96 9.47 16.74
N THR A 225 -4.16 9.70 18.04
CA THR A 225 -4.05 8.65 19.08
C THR A 225 -5.37 8.26 19.73
N ASP A 226 -6.50 8.40 19.01
CA ASP A 226 -7.81 8.03 19.55
C ASP A 226 -7.87 6.53 19.94
N PRO A 227 -8.14 6.17 21.21
CA PRO A 227 -8.13 4.77 21.63
C PRO A 227 -9.27 3.93 21.03
N THR A 228 -10.36 4.57 20.58
CA THR A 228 -11.48 3.88 19.94
C THR A 228 -11.13 3.53 18.51
N ALA A 229 -10.49 4.45 17.77
CA ALA A 229 -9.92 4.15 16.47
C ALA A 229 -8.92 3.00 16.55
N GLN A 230 -7.99 3.05 17.52
CA GLN A 230 -7.00 1.99 17.73
C GLN A 230 -7.63 0.62 17.97
N ARG A 231 -8.62 0.53 18.88
CA ARG A 231 -9.33 -0.74 19.13
C ARG A 231 -10.02 -1.27 17.88
N PHE A 232 -10.70 -0.40 17.14
CA PHE A 232 -11.39 -0.78 15.92
C PHE A 232 -10.41 -1.30 14.85
N LEU A 233 -9.28 -0.63 14.66
CA LEU A 233 -8.26 -1.05 13.69
C LEU A 233 -7.64 -2.40 14.08
N ASN A 234 -7.33 -2.61 15.37
CA ASN A 234 -6.87 -3.92 15.85
C ASN A 234 -7.92 -5.03 15.65
N GLU A 235 -9.20 -4.73 15.83
CA GLU A 235 -10.29 -5.68 15.53
C GLU A 235 -10.37 -6.03 14.04
N LEU A 236 -10.07 -5.07 13.16
CA LEU A 236 -10.10 -5.24 11.71
C LEU A 236 -8.97 -6.16 11.24
N ASP A 237 -7.78 -5.97 11.80
CA ASP A 237 -6.56 -6.71 11.49
C ASP A 237 -6.71 -8.21 11.78
N VAL A 238 -7.23 -8.56 12.96
CA VAL A 238 -7.45 -9.97 13.36
C VAL A 238 -8.81 -10.52 12.93
N HIS A 239 -9.58 -9.79 12.09
CA HIS A 239 -10.95 -10.17 11.78
C HIS A 239 -11.00 -11.50 10.99
N PRO A 240 -11.75 -12.53 11.43
CA PRO A 240 -11.66 -13.90 10.88
C PRO A 240 -11.93 -14.01 9.37
N SER A 241 -12.78 -13.14 8.84
CA SER A 241 -13.20 -13.20 7.42
C SER A 241 -12.34 -12.37 6.48
N ILE A 242 -11.66 -11.32 6.95
CA ILE A 242 -11.05 -10.28 6.09
C ILE A 242 -9.65 -9.86 6.54
N GLY A 243 -9.19 -10.22 7.74
CA GLY A 243 -7.85 -9.85 8.22
C GLY A 243 -6.75 -10.30 7.26
N ASN A 244 -6.92 -11.44 6.58
CA ASN A 244 -5.94 -11.93 5.61
C ASN A 244 -5.85 -11.12 4.28
N ILE A 245 -6.62 -10.04 4.11
CA ILE A 245 -6.55 -9.15 2.94
C ILE A 245 -6.39 -7.67 3.35
N VAL A 246 -6.24 -7.41 4.65
CA VAL A 246 -6.11 -6.09 5.25
C VAL A 246 -4.82 -6.08 6.06
N ASP A 247 -4.12 -4.97 6.04
CA ASP A 247 -3.07 -4.66 7.01
C ASP A 247 -3.41 -3.35 7.73
N VAL A 248 -2.88 -3.20 8.94
CA VAL A 248 -3.17 -2.08 9.84
C VAL A 248 -1.89 -1.51 10.43
N THR A 249 -1.69 -0.22 10.24
CA THR A 249 -0.60 0.55 10.88
C THR A 249 -1.16 1.52 11.92
N SER A 250 -0.71 1.43 13.18
CA SER A 250 -1.09 2.42 14.21
C SER A 250 -0.43 3.79 13.96
N SER A 251 -0.86 4.83 14.68
CA SER A 251 -0.26 6.16 14.55
C SER A 251 1.24 6.12 14.90
N PHE A 252 2.00 7.06 14.36
CA PHE A 252 3.45 7.10 14.57
C PHE A 252 3.82 7.14 16.07
N GLU A 253 3.08 7.91 16.86
CA GLU A 253 3.30 8.05 18.30
C GLU A 253 3.11 6.73 19.05
N LEU A 254 2.04 5.99 18.72
CA LEU A 254 1.75 4.71 19.35
C LEU A 254 2.80 3.65 18.98
N GLU A 255 3.19 3.61 17.70
CA GLU A 255 4.23 2.72 17.21
C GLU A 255 5.60 3.04 17.82
N GLU A 256 5.95 4.33 17.94
CA GLU A 256 7.20 4.76 18.56
C GLU A 256 7.25 4.35 20.04
N GLU A 257 6.14 4.46 20.78
CA GLU A 257 6.05 4.00 22.17
C GLU A 257 6.26 2.49 22.31
N GLU A 258 5.70 1.66 21.42
CA GLU A 258 5.91 0.20 21.43
C GLU A 258 7.36 -0.17 21.10
N TYR A 259 7.96 0.48 20.08
CA TYR A 259 9.38 0.30 19.76
C TYR A 259 10.27 0.69 20.93
N ALA A 260 9.97 1.80 21.61
CA ALA A 260 10.73 2.26 22.77
C ALA A 260 10.67 1.25 23.93
N LYS A 261 9.51 0.62 24.17
CA LYS A 261 9.37 -0.47 25.17
C LYS A 261 10.23 -1.69 24.81
N ALA A 262 10.39 -1.99 23.52
CA ALA A 262 11.26 -3.05 23.02
C ALA A 262 12.75 -2.65 22.95
N GLY A 263 13.12 -1.42 23.34
CA GLY A 263 14.49 -0.91 23.27
C GLY A 263 14.96 -0.57 21.86
N ALA A 264 14.04 -0.37 20.93
CA ALA A 264 14.29 0.05 19.56
C ALA A 264 13.84 1.51 19.34
N THR A 265 14.24 2.10 18.20
CA THR A 265 13.80 3.43 17.80
C THR A 265 13.11 3.34 16.45
N LEU A 266 11.85 3.76 16.41
CA LEU A 266 11.13 3.91 15.15
C LEU A 266 11.38 5.29 14.58
N THR A 267 11.80 5.36 13.32
CA THR A 267 11.92 6.65 12.63
C THR A 267 10.66 6.92 11.80
N PRO A 268 10.31 8.20 11.54
CA PRO A 268 9.17 8.51 10.68
C PRO A 268 9.26 7.90 9.27
N HIS A 269 10.47 7.67 8.76
CA HIS A 269 10.66 7.03 7.45
C HIS A 269 10.41 5.52 7.52
N MET A 270 10.81 4.85 8.61
CA MET A 270 10.50 3.44 8.84
C MET A 270 9.00 3.22 9.04
N TRP A 271 8.33 4.12 9.76
CA TRP A 271 6.87 4.06 9.92
C TRP A 271 6.15 4.20 8.56
N ILE A 272 6.60 5.11 7.69
CA ILE A 272 6.06 5.20 6.32
C ILE A 272 6.32 3.93 5.50
N LEU A 273 7.44 3.24 5.71
CA LEU A 273 7.68 1.96 5.03
C LEU A 273 6.68 0.90 5.47
N LYS A 274 6.44 0.78 6.77
CA LYS A 274 5.42 -0.12 7.32
C LYS A 274 4.07 0.16 6.67
N LEU A 275 3.62 1.41 6.75
CA LEU A 275 2.38 1.88 6.13
C LEU A 275 2.26 1.58 4.63
N MET A 276 3.35 1.68 3.87
CA MET A 276 3.29 1.49 2.42
C MET A 276 3.49 0.05 1.97
N LEU A 277 4.07 -0.80 2.81
CA LEU A 277 4.47 -2.16 2.47
C LEU A 277 3.69 -3.22 3.24
N GLY A 278 3.04 -2.90 4.37
CA GLY A 278 2.33 -3.84 5.23
C GLY A 278 1.35 -4.71 4.45
N ALA A 279 0.39 -4.08 3.77
CA ALA A 279 -0.58 -4.79 2.92
C ALA A 279 -0.02 -5.56 1.71
N ILE A 280 1.27 -5.44 1.36
CA ILE A 280 1.86 -6.04 0.13
C ILE A 280 3.17 -6.81 0.35
N ASP A 281 3.73 -6.81 1.55
CA ASP A 281 4.93 -7.58 1.89
C ASP A 281 4.77 -8.15 3.31
N PRO A 282 4.63 -9.48 3.45
CA PRO A 282 4.43 -10.13 4.74
C PRO A 282 5.50 -9.82 5.80
N GLN A 283 6.70 -9.36 5.40
CA GLN A 283 7.74 -8.95 6.34
C GLN A 283 7.37 -7.70 7.15
N TYR A 284 6.47 -6.87 6.63
CA TYR A 284 6.01 -5.63 7.27
C TYR A 284 4.69 -5.84 8.02
N ASP A 285 3.81 -6.73 7.53
CA ASP A 285 2.60 -7.23 8.21
C ASP A 285 2.98 -7.97 9.53
N SER A 286 3.81 -9.01 9.43
CA SER A 286 4.21 -9.82 10.60
C SER A 286 5.17 -9.13 11.58
N ALA A 287 5.64 -7.92 11.28
CA ALA A 287 6.51 -7.18 12.19
C ALA A 287 5.77 -6.69 13.45
N ASP A 288 4.44 -6.56 13.37
CA ASP A 288 3.58 -6.03 14.44
C ASP A 288 2.81 -7.12 15.18
N GLU A 289 2.69 -8.31 14.58
CA GLU A 289 2.03 -9.46 15.17
C GLU A 289 2.96 -10.21 16.15
N VAL A 290 2.99 -9.80 17.42
CA VAL A 290 3.39 -10.73 18.49
C VAL A 290 2.27 -11.76 18.65
N ARG A 291 2.28 -12.83 17.85
CA ARG A 291 1.41 -14.00 18.03
C ARG A 291 1.83 -14.87 19.22
#